data_AF-A0A971QJJ4-F1
#
_entry.id   AF-A0A971QJJ4-F1
#
_cell.length_a   1.000
_cell.length_b   1.000
_cell.length_c   1.000
_cell.angle_alpha   90.00
_cell.angle_beta   90.00
_cell.angle_gamma   90.00
#
_symmetry.space_group_name_H-M   'P 1'
#
loop_
_entity.id
_entity.type
_entity.pdbx_description
1 polymer ?
#
loop_
_entity_poly.entity_id
_entity_poly.type
_entity_poly.pdbx_seq_one_letter_code
_entity_poly.pdbx_strand_id
1 'polypeptide(L)'
;MKLITSTQMRELDRRTIESGIPGEELMLTAGEGLAEAIRKLAAQHQLVDSPVLFVAGPGNNGGDAFVAARCLYEEDWPVECWLACPEDRLKGDALLHFRRMKKAGVPLQVMAQEAEWKYAAECGADAEIIVDGLLGTGFSGELRGTIAEAISFIDAQADHALIVAVDVPSAMAVRSDLTVTMGLPKIDCVEPEYVDCVGNLEVVDIGIPSEFIDVLESEAELITPADLAPLFPRRPRSAHKGDFGHVLCIGGSKGFSGAITMASKAALRSGVGLVSAFVPETIHSLVALTVPEAMVHSSFPDGKWSSVLVGPGMGRSATTREQVLHLLESSKVPLVLDADAITVLADHIDAIAAASCPVILTPHPGEFAALFDLKVDEVQEDR
;
A
#
# COMPACT_ATOMS: atom_id res chain seq x y z
N MET A 1 -6.68 2.25 9.21
CA MET A 1 -5.55 2.78 10.05
C MET A 1 -5.21 4.19 9.61
N LYS A 2 -5.10 5.17 10.52
CA LYS A 2 -4.84 6.58 10.15
C LYS A 2 -3.50 6.76 9.44
N LEU A 3 -3.49 7.49 8.33
CA LEU A 3 -2.26 7.99 7.69
C LEU A 3 -1.88 9.31 8.33
N ILE A 4 -0.59 9.49 8.61
CA ILE A 4 -0.12 10.67 9.33
C ILE A 4 1.08 11.32 8.65
N THR A 5 1.27 12.60 8.89
CA THR A 5 2.47 13.31 8.50
C THR A 5 3.63 13.02 9.45
N SER A 6 4.85 13.20 8.96
CA SER A 6 6.07 13.21 9.77
C SER A 6 5.97 14.12 11.01
N THR A 7 5.30 15.27 10.89
CA THR A 7 5.08 16.20 12.02
C THR A 7 4.14 15.63 13.07
N GLN A 8 3.04 15.01 12.63
CA GLN A 8 2.08 14.35 13.51
C GLN A 8 2.73 13.18 14.26
N MET A 9 3.59 12.39 13.59
CA MET A 9 4.30 11.28 14.22
C MET A 9 5.23 11.76 15.36
N ARG A 10 6.03 12.80 15.10
CA ARG A 10 6.92 13.39 16.13
C ARG A 10 6.15 13.91 17.34
N GLU A 11 4.95 14.44 17.11
CA GLU A 11 4.06 14.90 18.18
C GLU A 11 3.51 13.72 19.00
N LEU A 12 3.16 12.60 18.36
CA LEU A 12 2.77 11.37 19.06
C LEU A 12 3.92 10.82 19.90
N ASP A 13 5.14 10.77 19.35
CA ASP A 13 6.33 10.34 20.11
C ASP A 13 6.55 11.24 21.33
N ARG A 14 6.49 12.57 21.15
CA ARG A 14 6.64 13.54 22.24
C ARG A 14 5.60 13.31 23.35
N ARG A 15 4.32 13.17 22.98
CA ARG A 15 3.24 12.92 23.95
C ARG A 15 3.40 11.59 24.67
N THR A 16 3.86 10.57 23.96
CA THR A 16 4.13 9.24 24.51
C THR A 16 5.26 9.31 25.53
N ILE A 17 6.34 10.03 25.22
CA ILE A 17 7.46 10.26 26.14
C ILE A 17 7.02 11.05 27.37
N GLU A 18 6.23 12.11 27.19
CA GLU A 18 5.70 12.93 28.28
C GLU A 18 4.71 12.17 29.18
N SER A 19 4.06 11.12 28.66
CA SER A 19 3.19 10.23 29.42
C SER A 19 3.94 9.25 30.33
N GLY A 20 5.27 9.16 30.20
CA GLY A 20 6.14 8.36 31.07
C GLY A 20 6.83 7.17 30.42
N ILE A 21 6.63 6.93 29.11
CA ILE A 21 7.33 5.87 28.35
C ILE A 21 8.64 6.43 27.80
N PRO A 22 9.83 5.99 28.24
CA PRO A 22 11.10 6.55 27.78
C PRO A 22 11.31 6.38 26.26
N GLY A 23 11.94 7.37 25.62
CA GLY A 23 12.30 7.28 24.18
C GLY A 23 13.18 6.06 23.86
N GLU A 24 14.04 5.65 24.79
CA GLU A 24 14.84 4.43 24.63
C GLU A 24 14.00 3.15 24.50
N GLU A 25 12.81 3.11 25.11
CA GLU A 25 11.88 1.98 25.09
C GLU A 25 11.08 1.95 23.79
N LEU A 26 10.69 3.13 23.27
CA LEU A 26 10.10 3.26 21.93
C LEU A 26 11.08 2.76 20.86
N MET A 27 12.34 3.20 20.91
CA MET A 27 13.39 2.77 19.96
C MET A 27 13.72 1.28 20.10
N LEU A 28 13.70 0.73 21.31
CA LEU A 28 13.85 -0.71 21.53
C LEU A 28 12.74 -1.49 20.84
N THR A 29 11.48 -1.09 21.05
CA THR A 29 10.31 -1.74 20.46
C THR A 29 10.32 -1.62 18.93
N ALA A 30 10.65 -0.44 18.40
CA ALA A 30 10.80 -0.19 16.97
C ALA A 30 11.84 -1.12 16.33
N GLY A 31 13.04 -1.19 16.91
CA GLY A 31 14.11 -2.04 16.40
C GLY A 31 13.86 -3.55 16.55
N GLU A 32 13.19 -3.99 17.62
CA GLU A 32 12.76 -5.38 17.76
C GLU A 32 11.71 -5.75 16.70
N GLY A 33 10.78 -4.84 16.41
CA GLY A 33 9.83 -4.98 15.31
C GLY A 33 10.49 -5.01 13.93
N LEU A 34 11.52 -4.19 13.72
CA LEU A 34 12.35 -4.22 12.50
C LEU A 34 13.06 -5.57 12.33
N ALA A 35 13.69 -6.09 13.38
CA ALA A 35 14.32 -7.41 13.33
C ALA A 35 13.29 -8.50 12.99
N GLU A 36 12.09 -8.44 13.56
CA GLU A 36 11.02 -9.39 13.26
C GLU A 36 10.53 -9.30 11.80
N ALA A 37 10.39 -8.09 11.26
CA ALA A 37 10.02 -7.88 9.86
C ALA A 37 11.10 -8.46 8.91
N ILE A 38 12.39 -8.25 9.22
CA ILE A 38 13.51 -8.84 8.46
C ILE A 38 13.44 -10.37 8.50
N ARG A 39 13.17 -10.98 9.67
CA ARG A 39 13.01 -12.44 9.79
C ARG A 39 11.87 -12.97 8.92
N LYS A 40 10.71 -12.29 8.92
CA LYS A 40 9.57 -12.67 8.07
C LYS A 40 9.92 -12.58 6.59
N LEU A 41 10.58 -11.49 6.18
CA LEU A 41 11.00 -11.30 4.80
C LEU A 41 11.96 -12.41 4.35
N ALA A 42 12.99 -12.69 5.14
CA ALA A 42 13.92 -13.78 4.88
C ALA A 42 13.21 -15.13 4.77
N ALA A 43 12.26 -15.43 5.66
CA ALA A 43 11.48 -16.67 5.61
C ALA A 43 10.61 -16.77 4.34
N GLN A 44 9.98 -15.67 3.92
CA GLN A 44 9.17 -15.63 2.69
C GLN A 44 10.02 -15.91 1.45
N HIS A 45 11.25 -15.39 1.44
CA HIS A 45 12.23 -15.59 0.36
C HIS A 45 13.07 -16.86 0.51
N GLN A 46 12.84 -17.65 1.57
CA GLN A 46 13.58 -18.89 1.88
C GLN A 46 15.10 -18.66 2.02
N LEU A 47 15.48 -17.49 2.55
CA LEU A 47 16.85 -17.12 2.87
C LEU A 47 17.28 -17.84 4.17
N VAL A 48 18.47 -18.43 4.18
CA VAL A 48 19.00 -19.22 5.30
C VAL A 48 20.46 -18.84 5.49
N ASP A 49 20.81 -18.44 6.71
CA ASP A 49 22.17 -17.95 7.05
C ASP A 49 22.64 -16.82 6.11
N SER A 50 21.70 -16.01 5.63
CA SER A 50 21.93 -14.99 4.62
C SER A 50 22.47 -13.69 5.24
N PRO A 51 23.58 -13.13 4.73
CA PRO A 51 24.19 -11.94 5.33
C PRO A 51 23.27 -10.71 5.27
N VAL A 52 23.19 -10.01 6.40
CA VAL A 52 22.40 -8.78 6.56
C VAL A 52 23.34 -7.61 6.83
N LEU A 53 23.31 -6.62 5.94
CA LEU A 53 24.09 -5.39 6.09
C LEU A 53 23.19 -4.24 6.55
N PHE A 54 23.46 -3.69 7.73
CA PHE A 54 22.78 -2.49 8.23
C PHE A 54 23.57 -1.24 7.85
N VAL A 55 22.97 -0.35 7.06
CA VAL A 55 23.55 0.95 6.71
C VAL A 55 22.87 2.04 7.55
N ALA A 56 23.58 2.55 8.56
CA ALA A 56 22.99 3.38 9.60
C ALA A 56 23.48 4.83 9.57
N GLY A 57 22.55 5.77 9.78
CA GLY A 57 22.82 7.19 9.92
C GLY A 57 22.99 7.64 11.39
N PRO A 58 23.18 8.94 11.63
CA PRO A 58 23.41 9.48 12.97
C PRO A 58 22.14 9.64 13.84
N GLY A 59 20.96 9.50 13.23
CA GLY A 59 19.67 9.82 13.83
C GLY A 59 18.95 8.63 14.45
N ASN A 60 17.65 8.80 14.72
CA ASN A 60 16.82 7.77 15.36
C ASN A 60 16.66 6.52 14.49
N ASN A 61 16.53 6.64 13.16
CA ASN A 61 16.50 5.48 12.25
C ASN A 61 17.77 4.62 12.35
N GLY A 62 18.93 5.26 12.51
CA GLY A 62 20.17 4.55 12.79
C GLY A 62 20.10 3.83 14.14
N GLY A 63 19.49 4.48 15.14
CA GLY A 63 19.14 3.89 16.43
C GLY A 63 18.31 2.61 16.33
N ASP A 64 17.21 2.64 15.59
CA ASP A 64 16.34 1.48 15.34
C ASP A 64 17.11 0.36 14.63
N ALA A 65 17.94 0.72 13.64
CA ALA A 65 18.82 -0.20 12.94
C ALA A 65 19.86 -0.85 13.88
N PHE A 66 20.44 -0.11 14.84
CA PHE A 66 21.38 -0.68 15.82
C PHE A 66 20.71 -1.69 16.74
N VAL A 67 19.46 -1.44 17.14
CA VAL A 67 18.68 -2.39 17.93
C VAL A 67 18.44 -3.66 17.12
N ALA A 68 17.94 -3.53 15.90
CA ALA A 68 17.65 -4.67 15.02
C ALA A 68 18.91 -5.49 14.71
N ALA A 69 20.01 -4.82 14.37
CA ALA A 69 21.30 -5.46 14.10
C ALA A 69 21.80 -6.28 15.30
N ARG A 70 21.68 -5.72 16.51
CA ARG A 70 22.01 -6.45 17.74
C ARG A 70 21.11 -7.67 17.93
N CYS A 71 19.79 -7.51 17.78
CA CYS A 71 18.83 -8.59 17.97
C CYS A 71 19.09 -9.77 17.03
N LEU A 72 19.30 -9.51 15.74
CA LEU A 72 19.62 -10.55 14.76
C LEU A 72 20.99 -11.20 15.05
N TYR A 73 22.00 -10.41 15.40
CA TYR A 73 23.33 -10.93 15.73
C TYR A 73 23.32 -11.83 16.97
N GLU A 74 22.57 -11.47 18.02
CA GLU A 74 22.40 -12.29 19.22
C GLU A 74 21.66 -13.61 18.94
N GLU A 75 20.97 -13.71 17.80
CA GLU A 75 20.33 -14.91 17.26
C GLU A 75 21.20 -15.64 16.21
N ASP A 76 22.51 -15.37 16.18
CA ASP A 76 23.51 -15.98 15.30
C ASP A 76 23.35 -15.67 13.80
N TRP A 77 22.62 -14.61 13.43
CA TRP A 77 22.59 -14.15 12.04
C TRP A 77 23.93 -13.54 11.61
N PRO A 78 24.38 -13.75 10.36
CA PRO A 78 25.54 -13.05 9.81
C PRO A 78 25.20 -11.58 9.57
N VAL A 79 25.52 -10.74 10.55
CA VAL A 79 25.19 -9.31 10.55
C VAL A 79 26.45 -8.46 10.50
N GLU A 80 26.43 -7.41 9.69
CA GLU A 80 27.40 -6.31 9.72
C GLU A 80 26.68 -4.96 9.74
N CYS A 81 27.29 -3.95 10.38
CA CYS A 81 26.77 -2.59 10.37
C CYS A 81 27.80 -1.60 9.81
N TRP A 82 27.38 -0.79 8.83
CA TRP A 82 28.15 0.31 8.27
C TRP A 82 27.56 1.65 8.73
N LEU A 83 28.35 2.43 9.44
CA LEU A 83 27.95 3.73 9.98
C LEU A 83 28.37 4.87 9.04
N ALA A 84 27.41 5.60 8.48
CA ALA A 84 27.63 6.68 7.50
C ALA A 84 28.07 8.02 8.12
N CYS A 85 28.63 7.99 9.33
CA CYS A 85 29.15 9.17 10.02
C CYS A 85 30.19 8.79 11.09
N PRO A 86 31.01 9.74 11.56
CA PRO A 86 31.85 9.51 12.75
C PRO A 86 31.01 9.17 14.00
N GLU A 87 31.52 8.28 14.86
CA GLU A 87 30.81 7.84 16.08
C GLU A 87 30.43 9.00 17.02
N ASP A 88 31.20 10.10 17.02
CA ASP A 88 30.96 11.27 17.88
C ASP A 88 29.73 12.11 17.49
N ARG A 89 29.14 11.83 16.32
CA ARG A 89 27.89 12.45 15.86
C ARG A 89 26.65 11.81 16.45
N LEU A 90 26.75 10.57 16.93
CA LEU A 90 25.65 9.86 17.57
C LEU A 90 25.29 10.52 18.91
N LYS A 91 23.99 10.71 19.16
CA LYS A 91 23.46 11.32 20.39
C LYS A 91 22.19 10.61 20.86
N GLY A 92 21.77 10.93 22.09
CA GLY A 92 20.50 10.45 22.64
C GLY A 92 20.37 8.93 22.62
N ASP A 93 19.18 8.45 22.27
CA ASP A 93 18.82 7.02 22.25
C ASP A 93 19.60 6.25 21.19
N ALA A 94 19.89 6.86 20.03
CA ALA A 94 20.71 6.23 18.99
C ALA A 94 22.13 5.91 19.49
N LEU A 95 22.78 6.82 20.24
CA LEU A 95 24.09 6.57 20.85
C LEU A 95 24.04 5.46 21.90
N LEU A 96 22.95 5.39 22.66
CA LEU A 96 22.76 4.35 23.67
C LEU A 96 22.70 2.96 23.01
N HIS A 97 21.87 2.80 21.98
CA HIS A 97 21.71 1.52 21.30
C HIS A 97 22.90 1.16 20.41
N PHE A 98 23.58 2.14 19.81
CA PHE A 98 24.88 1.92 19.17
C PHE A 98 25.90 1.29 20.14
N ARG A 99 26.01 1.81 21.37
CA ARG A 99 26.91 1.24 22.38
C ARG A 99 26.49 -0.17 22.81
N ARG A 100 25.19 -0.47 22.86
CA ARG A 100 24.66 -1.82 23.16
C ARG A 100 25.02 -2.79 22.04
N MET A 101 24.80 -2.41 20.79
CA MET A 101 25.18 -3.18 19.60
C MET A 101 26.69 -3.47 19.57
N LYS A 102 27.54 -2.43 19.73
CA LYS A 102 29.00 -2.58 19.76
C LYS A 102 29.48 -3.47 20.91
N LYS A 103 28.81 -3.42 22.07
CA LYS A 103 29.10 -4.28 23.22
C LYS A 103 28.71 -5.74 22.97
N ALA A 104 27.64 -6.00 22.21
CA ALA A 104 27.22 -7.35 21.83
C ALA A 104 28.21 -8.01 20.87
N GLY A 105 29.00 -7.22 20.14
CA GLY A 105 30.07 -7.71 19.27
C GLY A 105 29.73 -7.67 17.78
N VAL A 106 28.64 -6.99 17.40
CA VAL A 106 28.26 -6.82 15.99
C VAL A 106 29.43 -6.18 15.21
N PRO A 107 29.90 -6.81 14.11
CA PRO A 107 30.88 -6.22 13.20
C PRO A 107 30.46 -4.82 12.76
N LEU A 108 31.39 -3.86 12.89
CA LEU A 108 31.13 -2.45 12.62
C LEU A 108 32.22 -1.86 11.73
N GLN A 109 31.81 -1.22 10.64
CA GLN A 109 32.65 -0.38 9.82
C GLN A 109 32.16 1.08 9.87
N VAL A 110 33.06 2.02 10.16
CA VAL A 110 32.72 3.45 10.11
C VAL A 110 33.09 3.97 8.73
N MET A 111 32.09 4.34 7.93
CA MET A 111 32.21 4.85 6.57
C MET A 111 31.84 6.34 6.55
N ALA A 112 32.72 7.17 7.10
CA ALA A 112 32.46 8.59 7.32
C ALA A 112 32.75 9.48 6.09
N GLN A 113 33.37 8.96 5.04
CA GLN A 113 33.83 9.70 3.87
C GLN A 113 33.15 9.23 2.58
N GLU A 114 32.86 10.16 1.67
CA GLU A 114 32.26 9.86 0.35
C GLU A 114 33.05 8.81 -0.45
N ALA A 115 34.38 8.84 -0.38
CA ALA A 115 35.23 7.92 -1.14
C ALA A 115 35.05 6.45 -0.71
N GLU A 116 34.68 6.20 0.54
CA GLU A 116 34.45 4.84 1.07
C GLU A 116 33.17 4.25 0.45
N TRP A 117 32.11 5.05 0.31
CA TRP A 117 30.85 4.66 -0.31
C TRP A 117 30.97 4.47 -1.82
N LYS A 118 31.72 5.36 -2.49
CA LYS A 118 32.03 5.20 -3.93
C LYS A 118 32.77 3.89 -4.20
N TYR A 119 33.75 3.58 -3.36
CA TYR A 119 34.47 2.31 -3.46
C TYR A 119 33.58 1.10 -3.19
N ALA A 120 32.71 1.17 -2.17
CA ALA A 120 31.75 0.12 -1.89
C ALA A 120 30.75 -0.10 -3.05
N ALA A 121 30.29 0.97 -3.71
CA ALA A 121 29.41 0.88 -4.87
C ALA A 121 30.09 0.19 -6.07
N GLU A 122 31.39 0.36 -6.25
CA GLU A 122 32.16 -0.34 -7.30
C GLU A 122 32.37 -1.83 -6.97
N CYS A 123 32.54 -2.16 -5.68
CA CYS A 123 32.85 -3.52 -5.24
C CYS A 123 31.61 -4.37 -4.93
N GLY A 124 30.48 -3.72 -4.64
CA GLY A 124 29.30 -4.34 -4.03
C GLY A 124 29.49 -4.67 -2.55
N ALA A 125 28.42 -5.14 -1.92
CA ALA A 125 28.48 -5.80 -0.61
C ALA A 125 28.05 -7.27 -0.76
N ASP A 126 28.69 -8.14 0.01
CA ASP A 126 28.26 -9.54 0.14
C ASP A 126 27.11 -9.62 1.14
N ALA A 127 25.95 -9.13 0.72
CA ALA A 127 24.73 -9.08 1.53
C ALA A 127 23.51 -9.48 0.68
N GLU A 128 22.67 -10.33 1.23
CA GLU A 128 21.38 -10.69 0.61
C GLU A 128 20.26 -9.76 1.08
N ILE A 129 20.43 -9.15 2.27
CA ILE A 129 19.53 -8.12 2.80
C ILE A 129 20.35 -6.89 3.17
N ILE A 130 19.92 -5.71 2.71
CA ILE A 130 20.51 -4.43 3.09
C ILE A 130 19.44 -3.59 3.77
N VAL A 131 19.74 -3.10 4.97
CA VAL A 131 18.81 -2.32 5.78
C VAL A 131 19.21 -0.84 5.72
N ASP A 132 18.33 -0.03 5.14
CA ASP A 132 18.46 1.43 5.07
C ASP A 132 17.96 2.08 6.36
N GLY A 133 18.90 2.38 7.25
CA GLY A 133 18.69 3.15 8.48
C GLY A 133 19.34 4.54 8.43
N LEU A 134 19.50 5.15 7.25
CA LEU A 134 20.22 6.42 7.10
C LEU A 134 19.40 7.62 7.56
N LEU A 135 18.25 7.87 6.90
CA LEU A 135 17.41 9.04 7.10
C LEU A 135 15.96 8.62 7.27
N GLY A 136 15.30 9.22 8.25
CA GLY A 136 13.86 9.09 8.42
C GLY A 136 13.10 10.34 8.02
N THR A 137 11.87 10.38 8.51
CA THR A 137 10.94 11.52 8.51
C THR A 137 11.53 12.82 9.07
N GLY A 138 12.67 12.73 9.77
CA GLY A 138 13.51 13.81 10.31
C GLY A 138 14.15 14.75 9.29
N PHE A 139 14.44 14.25 8.08
CA PHE A 139 15.32 14.93 7.13
C PHE A 139 14.61 16.06 6.38
N SER A 140 15.29 17.19 6.23
CA SER A 140 14.86 18.31 5.41
C SER A 140 16.08 18.97 4.77
N GLY A 141 16.11 19.07 3.44
CA GLY A 141 17.18 19.75 2.71
C GLY A 141 17.73 18.94 1.54
N GLU A 142 18.81 19.42 0.93
CA GLU A 142 19.45 18.74 -0.18
C GLU A 142 20.34 17.58 0.29
N LEU A 143 20.20 16.43 -0.37
CA LEU A 143 21.10 15.29 -0.21
C LEU A 143 22.50 15.66 -0.68
N ARG A 144 23.47 15.67 0.24
CA ARG A 144 24.87 15.95 -0.06
C ARG A 144 25.80 15.13 0.83
N GLY A 145 27.03 14.91 0.35
CA GLY A 145 28.09 14.29 1.13
C GLY A 145 27.90 12.80 1.38
N THR A 146 28.50 12.30 2.46
CA THR A 146 28.57 10.88 2.82
C THR A 146 27.21 10.16 2.78
N ILE A 147 26.14 10.80 3.27
CA ILE A 147 24.79 10.19 3.29
C ILE A 147 24.22 10.04 1.87
N ALA A 148 24.44 11.00 0.97
CA ALA A 148 23.96 10.90 -0.40
C ALA A 148 24.64 9.75 -1.15
N GLU A 149 25.95 9.57 -0.94
CA GLU A 149 26.70 8.45 -1.51
C GLU A 149 26.29 7.11 -0.89
N ALA A 150 25.95 7.08 0.40
CA ALA A 150 25.41 5.88 1.05
C ALA A 150 24.03 5.48 0.49
N ILE A 151 23.14 6.46 0.27
CA ILE A 151 21.85 6.22 -0.42
C ILE A 151 22.08 5.67 -1.82
N SER A 152 23.00 6.27 -2.57
CA SER A 152 23.34 5.85 -3.93
C SER A 152 23.90 4.43 -3.97
N PHE A 153 24.70 4.07 -2.96
CA PHE A 153 25.18 2.69 -2.77
C PHE A 153 24.01 1.72 -2.57
N ILE A 154 23.09 1.99 -1.63
CA ILE A 154 21.97 1.10 -1.32
C ILE A 154 21.09 0.91 -2.56
N ASP A 155 20.71 1.99 -3.23
CA ASP A 155 19.84 1.91 -4.42
C ASP A 155 20.50 1.15 -5.59
N ALA A 156 21.82 1.25 -5.73
CA ALA A 156 22.57 0.47 -6.72
C ALA A 156 22.59 -1.04 -6.40
N GLN A 157 22.35 -1.44 -5.14
CA GLN A 157 22.23 -2.85 -4.76
C GLN A 157 20.80 -3.40 -4.87
N ALA A 158 19.79 -2.56 -5.12
CA ALA A 158 18.38 -2.98 -5.14
C ALA A 158 18.05 -4.03 -6.20
N ASP A 159 18.88 -4.19 -7.24
CA ASP A 159 18.71 -5.23 -8.25
C ASP A 159 19.39 -6.57 -7.86
N HIS A 160 20.07 -6.62 -6.72
CA HIS A 160 20.94 -7.73 -6.29
C HIS A 160 20.71 -8.22 -4.86
N ALA A 161 20.14 -7.38 -3.99
CA ALA A 161 19.82 -7.68 -2.60
C ALA A 161 18.41 -7.18 -2.27
N LEU A 162 17.78 -7.79 -1.26
CA LEU A 162 16.53 -7.28 -0.71
C LEU A 162 16.82 -6.04 0.12
N ILE A 163 16.14 -4.94 -0.17
CA ILE A 163 16.33 -3.68 0.52
C ILE A 163 15.19 -3.46 1.52
N VAL A 164 15.56 -3.24 2.79
CA VAL A 164 14.62 -2.96 3.89
C VAL A 164 14.81 -1.54 4.39
N ALA A 165 13.84 -0.67 4.19
CA ALA A 165 13.87 0.70 4.69
C ALA A 165 13.32 0.82 6.11
N VAL A 166 14.00 1.57 6.96
CA VAL A 166 13.59 1.87 8.34
C VAL A 166 12.78 3.17 8.35
N ASP A 167 11.56 3.11 8.88
CA ASP A 167 10.57 4.19 8.95
C ASP A 167 10.01 4.63 7.58
N VAL A 168 10.89 5.10 6.70
CA VAL A 168 10.66 5.54 5.32
C VAL A 168 11.94 5.25 4.52
N PRO A 169 11.86 4.98 3.19
CA PRO A 169 13.06 4.96 2.35
C PRO A 169 13.81 6.28 2.45
N SER A 170 15.14 6.24 2.65
CA SER A 170 15.92 7.44 2.89
C SER A 170 15.77 8.45 1.77
N ALA A 171 15.23 9.62 2.14
CA ALA A 171 14.89 10.71 1.22
C ALA A 171 14.01 10.31 0.03
N MET A 172 13.22 9.24 0.17
CA MET A 172 12.40 8.64 -0.89
C MET A 172 13.18 8.38 -2.19
N ALA A 173 14.47 8.08 -2.06
CA ALA A 173 15.39 7.87 -3.18
C ALA A 173 15.91 6.42 -3.25
N VAL A 174 15.62 5.60 -2.24
CA VAL A 174 16.01 4.19 -2.19
C VAL A 174 14.83 3.33 -2.66
N ARG A 175 15.07 2.45 -3.64
CA ARG A 175 14.12 1.39 -3.99
C ARG A 175 14.17 0.27 -2.95
N SER A 176 13.14 0.20 -2.10
CA SER A 176 13.01 -0.84 -1.09
C SER A 176 12.01 -1.92 -1.49
N ASP A 177 12.27 -3.17 -1.10
CA ASP A 177 11.33 -4.28 -1.20
C ASP A 177 10.34 -4.28 -0.03
N LEU A 178 10.78 -3.77 1.11
CA LEU A 178 10.03 -3.64 2.36
C LEU A 178 10.39 -2.35 3.08
N THR A 179 9.40 -1.52 3.38
CA THR A 179 9.52 -0.42 4.34
C THR A 179 8.85 -0.82 5.65
N VAL A 180 9.60 -0.75 6.75
CA VAL A 180 9.11 -1.02 8.10
C VAL A 180 8.91 0.30 8.83
N THR A 181 7.67 0.76 8.90
CA THR A 181 7.30 2.05 9.48
C THR A 181 6.87 1.93 10.94
N MET A 182 7.25 2.90 11.78
CA MET A 182 7.08 2.81 13.24
C MET A 182 5.85 3.59 13.71
N GLY A 183 5.00 2.95 14.53
CA GLY A 183 3.79 3.51 15.12
C GLY A 183 2.60 3.57 14.15
N LEU A 184 2.67 4.48 13.18
CA LEU A 184 1.61 4.68 12.18
C LEU A 184 2.24 4.92 10.79
N PRO A 185 1.53 4.55 9.71
CA PRO A 185 1.99 4.75 8.34
C PRO A 185 2.05 6.23 7.99
N LYS A 186 3.15 6.64 7.37
CA LYS A 186 3.36 8.02 6.91
C LYS A 186 2.68 8.21 5.57
N ILE A 187 2.08 9.38 5.36
CA ILE A 187 1.41 9.73 4.10
C ILE A 187 2.38 9.60 2.91
N ASP A 188 3.62 10.06 3.08
CA ASP A 188 4.69 9.95 2.09
C ASP A 188 4.90 8.50 1.61
N CYS A 189 4.65 7.48 2.44
CA CYS A 189 4.80 6.06 2.05
C CYS A 189 3.70 5.53 1.12
N VAL A 190 2.62 6.27 0.93
CA VAL A 190 1.49 5.86 0.08
C VAL A 190 1.23 6.84 -1.06
N GLU A 191 2.02 7.91 -1.15
CA GLU A 191 1.94 8.86 -2.25
C GLU A 191 2.35 8.20 -3.57
N PRO A 192 1.62 8.44 -4.67
CA PRO A 192 1.94 7.86 -5.98
C PRO A 192 3.36 8.15 -6.47
N GLU A 193 3.98 9.25 -6.05
CA GLU A 193 5.36 9.61 -6.42
C GLU A 193 6.40 8.64 -5.82
N TYR A 194 6.11 8.08 -4.64
CA TYR A 194 7.08 7.30 -3.85
C TYR A 194 6.73 5.82 -3.73
N VAL A 195 5.59 5.39 -4.29
CA VAL A 195 5.13 4.00 -4.21
C VAL A 195 6.16 2.98 -4.72
N ASP A 196 6.91 3.34 -5.77
CA ASP A 196 7.96 2.49 -6.34
C ASP A 196 9.23 2.44 -5.46
N CYS A 197 9.37 3.36 -4.50
CA CYS A 197 10.47 3.39 -3.53
C CYS A 197 10.14 2.60 -2.25
N VAL A 198 8.87 2.56 -1.85
CA VAL A 198 8.44 2.03 -0.53
C VAL A 198 8.34 0.51 -0.50
N GLY A 199 8.03 -0.12 -1.64
CA GLY A 199 7.79 -1.56 -1.70
C GLY A 199 6.61 -1.98 -0.84
N ASN A 200 6.72 -3.13 -0.16
CA ASN A 200 5.71 -3.53 0.81
C ASN A 200 5.82 -2.67 2.09
N LEU A 201 4.69 -2.28 2.67
CA LEU A 201 4.67 -1.49 3.91
C LEU A 201 4.25 -2.36 5.11
N GLU A 202 5.13 -2.52 6.09
CA GLU A 202 4.83 -3.14 7.39
C GLU A 202 4.83 -2.08 8.49
N VAL A 203 3.78 -2.05 9.32
CA VAL A 203 3.65 -1.10 10.44
C VAL A 203 3.97 -1.82 11.74
N VAL A 204 4.99 -1.36 12.46
CA VAL A 204 5.36 -1.84 13.79
C VAL A 204 4.63 -1.01 14.84
N ASP A 205 3.88 -1.66 15.71
CA ASP A 205 3.31 -1.01 16.91
C ASP A 205 4.42 -0.78 17.94
N ILE A 206 4.74 0.48 18.19
CA ILE A 206 5.77 0.90 19.16
C ILE A 206 5.18 1.24 20.54
N GLY A 207 3.90 0.95 20.77
CA GLY A 207 3.25 1.15 22.07
C GLY A 207 2.70 2.56 22.28
N ILE A 208 2.39 3.30 21.21
CA ILE A 208 1.73 4.61 21.31
C ILE A 208 0.32 4.42 21.90
N PRO A 209 -0.04 5.08 23.01
CA PRO A 209 -1.37 4.98 23.58
C PRO A 209 -2.47 5.34 22.56
N SER A 210 -3.46 4.47 22.41
CA SER A 210 -4.59 4.66 21.49
C SER A 210 -5.33 5.98 21.70
N GLU A 211 -5.44 6.45 22.95
CA GLU A 211 -6.01 7.76 23.29
C GLU A 211 -5.30 8.96 22.64
N PHE A 212 -4.02 8.83 22.27
CA PHE A 212 -3.29 9.86 21.53
C PHE A 212 -3.55 9.77 20.03
N ILE A 213 -3.75 8.56 19.51
CA ILE A 213 -4.07 8.30 18.10
C ILE A 213 -5.53 8.69 17.80
N ASP A 214 -6.46 8.40 18.70
CA ASP A 214 -7.90 8.61 18.50
C ASP A 214 -8.25 10.08 18.30
N VAL A 215 -7.59 10.98 19.05
CA VAL A 215 -7.81 12.44 18.96
C VAL A 215 -7.10 13.09 17.78
N LEU A 216 -6.25 12.36 17.06
CA LEU A 216 -5.52 12.89 15.91
C LEU A 216 -6.44 13.03 14.70
N GLU A 217 -6.50 14.22 14.11
CA GLU A 217 -7.17 14.42 12.84
C GLU A 217 -6.32 13.86 11.70
N SER A 218 -6.93 13.04 10.84
CA SER A 218 -6.30 12.45 9.68
C SER A 218 -7.28 12.53 8.51
N GLU A 219 -6.79 13.03 7.37
CA GLU A 219 -7.60 13.21 6.17
C GLU A 219 -7.72 11.90 5.36
N ALA A 220 -6.88 10.91 5.64
CA ALA A 220 -6.81 9.66 4.90
C ALA A 220 -6.50 8.46 5.81
N GLU A 221 -7.00 7.29 5.43
CA GLU A 221 -6.74 6.04 6.16
C GLU A 221 -6.26 4.95 5.22
N LEU A 222 -5.27 4.20 5.67
CA LEU A 222 -4.84 2.96 5.03
C LEU A 222 -5.81 1.84 5.40
N ILE A 223 -6.37 1.19 4.39
CA ILE A 223 -7.23 0.01 4.56
C ILE A 223 -6.35 -1.19 4.94
N THR A 224 -6.64 -1.79 6.09
CA THR A 224 -5.92 -2.95 6.62
C THR A 224 -6.79 -4.21 6.57
N PRO A 225 -6.20 -5.42 6.67
CA PRO A 225 -6.98 -6.65 6.82
C PRO A 225 -7.97 -6.62 8.00
N ALA A 226 -7.66 -5.88 9.07
CA ALA A 226 -8.53 -5.72 10.22
C ALA A 226 -9.78 -4.89 9.89
N ASP A 227 -9.67 -3.91 8.99
CA ASP A 227 -10.80 -3.11 8.50
C ASP A 227 -11.76 -3.95 7.62
N LEU A 228 -11.20 -4.93 6.90
CA LEU A 228 -11.95 -5.81 6.00
C LEU A 228 -12.64 -6.96 6.74
N ALA A 229 -12.04 -7.52 7.79
CA ALA A 229 -12.54 -8.72 8.46
C ALA A 229 -14.01 -8.63 8.92
N PRO A 230 -14.51 -7.50 9.48
CA PRO A 230 -15.92 -7.35 9.84
C PRO A 230 -16.89 -7.40 8.66
N LEU A 231 -16.44 -7.07 7.44
CA LEU A 231 -17.26 -7.08 6.22
C LEU A 231 -17.57 -8.50 5.72
N PHE A 232 -16.88 -9.52 6.24
CA PHE A 232 -17.04 -10.92 5.84
C PHE A 232 -17.56 -11.80 7.00
N PRO A 233 -18.80 -11.57 7.49
CA PRO A 233 -19.35 -12.36 8.58
C PRO A 233 -19.54 -13.83 8.18
N ARG A 234 -19.47 -14.73 9.17
CA ARG A 234 -19.73 -16.16 8.96
C ARG A 234 -21.16 -16.38 8.44
N ARG A 235 -21.28 -17.16 7.36
CA ARG A 235 -22.57 -17.48 6.75
C ARG A 235 -23.33 -18.54 7.55
N PRO A 236 -24.63 -18.35 7.84
CA PRO A 236 -25.45 -19.37 8.48
C PRO A 236 -25.49 -20.65 7.64
N ARG A 237 -25.38 -21.82 8.28
CA ARG A 237 -25.46 -23.11 7.58
C ARG A 237 -26.84 -23.39 6.97
N SER A 238 -27.87 -22.73 7.47
CA SER A 238 -29.24 -22.80 6.98
C SER A 238 -29.55 -21.79 5.88
N ALA A 239 -28.58 -20.95 5.48
CA ALA A 239 -28.79 -19.93 4.47
C ALA A 239 -29.02 -20.55 3.09
N HIS A 240 -29.79 -19.84 2.27
CA HIS A 240 -30.05 -20.14 0.87
C HIS A 240 -29.62 -18.97 -0.03
N LYS A 241 -29.62 -19.20 -1.35
CA LYS A 241 -29.22 -18.20 -2.35
C LYS A 241 -29.93 -16.85 -2.24
N GLY A 242 -31.16 -16.80 -1.72
CA GLY A 242 -31.89 -15.54 -1.53
C GLY A 242 -31.32 -14.63 -0.43
N ASP A 243 -30.55 -15.18 0.52
CA ASP A 243 -30.05 -14.41 1.68
C ASP A 243 -28.85 -13.54 1.33
N PHE A 244 -28.20 -13.83 0.20
CA PHE A 244 -26.95 -13.16 -0.23
C PHE A 244 -27.15 -12.27 -1.45
N GLY A 245 -28.40 -11.86 -1.71
CA GLY A 245 -28.76 -10.91 -2.76
C GLY A 245 -28.63 -11.44 -4.18
N HIS A 246 -29.01 -10.59 -5.12
CA HIS A 246 -28.97 -10.86 -6.56
C HIS A 246 -28.37 -9.68 -7.31
N VAL A 247 -27.19 -9.87 -7.91
CA VAL A 247 -26.52 -8.84 -8.73
C VAL A 247 -26.93 -8.98 -10.19
N LEU A 248 -27.26 -7.85 -10.83
CA LEU A 248 -27.37 -7.77 -12.29
C LEU A 248 -26.11 -7.12 -12.86
N CYS A 249 -25.42 -7.79 -13.77
CA CYS A 249 -24.30 -7.24 -14.53
C CYS A 249 -24.76 -6.91 -15.95
N ILE A 250 -24.69 -5.64 -16.34
CA ILE A 250 -25.09 -5.15 -17.66
C ILE A 250 -23.82 -4.78 -18.42
N GLY A 251 -23.55 -5.45 -19.54
CA GLY A 251 -22.27 -5.25 -20.21
C GLY A 251 -22.08 -5.98 -21.52
N GLY A 252 -20.88 -5.79 -22.05
CA GLY A 252 -20.35 -6.52 -23.19
C GLY A 252 -20.88 -6.03 -24.54
N SER A 253 -20.07 -6.29 -25.55
CA SER A 253 -20.35 -6.02 -26.95
C SER A 253 -19.48 -6.92 -27.81
N LYS A 254 -19.67 -6.88 -29.14
CA LYS A 254 -18.83 -7.63 -30.07
C LYS A 254 -17.37 -7.16 -29.93
N GLY A 255 -16.47 -8.10 -29.59
CA GLY A 255 -15.06 -7.81 -29.32
C GLY A 255 -14.74 -7.58 -27.83
N PHE A 256 -15.73 -7.37 -26.98
CA PHE A 256 -15.56 -7.07 -25.54
C PHE A 256 -16.39 -7.99 -24.63
N SER A 257 -16.74 -9.20 -25.09
CA SER A 257 -17.47 -10.19 -24.27
C SER A 257 -16.69 -10.64 -23.03
N GLY A 258 -15.36 -10.55 -23.06
CA GLY A 258 -14.49 -10.88 -21.93
C GLY A 258 -14.71 -9.97 -20.72
N ALA A 259 -14.99 -8.69 -20.92
CA ALA A 259 -15.17 -7.72 -19.83
C ALA A 259 -16.36 -8.11 -18.93
N ILE A 260 -17.55 -8.28 -19.51
CA ILE A 260 -18.75 -8.68 -18.76
C ILE A 260 -18.64 -10.11 -18.20
N THR A 261 -17.90 -11.00 -18.87
CA THR A 261 -17.59 -12.34 -18.38
C THR A 261 -16.78 -12.30 -17.09
N MET A 262 -15.69 -11.51 -17.05
CA MET A 262 -14.85 -11.36 -15.87
C MET A 262 -15.61 -10.69 -14.72
N ALA A 263 -16.37 -9.63 -15.01
CA ALA A 263 -17.22 -8.97 -14.03
C ALA A 263 -18.24 -9.93 -13.39
N SER A 264 -18.92 -10.75 -14.20
CA SER A 264 -19.89 -11.73 -13.71
C SER A 264 -19.22 -12.82 -12.84
N LYS A 265 -18.02 -13.28 -13.23
CA LYS A 265 -17.23 -14.22 -12.42
C LYS A 265 -16.79 -13.60 -11.09
N ALA A 266 -16.35 -12.35 -11.09
CA ALA A 266 -15.96 -11.64 -9.88
C ALA A 266 -17.16 -11.50 -8.92
N ALA A 267 -18.34 -11.17 -9.44
CA ALA A 267 -19.58 -11.13 -8.66
C ALA A 267 -19.89 -12.50 -8.04
N LEU A 268 -19.80 -13.61 -8.79
CA LEU A 268 -19.98 -14.95 -8.23
C LEU A 268 -18.97 -15.28 -7.11
N ARG A 269 -17.73 -14.81 -7.25
CA ARG A 269 -16.65 -15.04 -6.27
C ARG A 269 -16.74 -14.17 -5.03
N SER A 270 -17.44 -13.03 -5.07
CA SER A 270 -17.72 -12.21 -3.87
C SER A 270 -18.66 -12.91 -2.89
N GLY A 271 -19.33 -13.98 -3.36
CA GLY A 271 -20.27 -14.78 -2.59
C GLY A 271 -21.68 -14.21 -2.60
N VAL A 272 -22.03 -13.37 -3.57
CA VAL A 272 -23.44 -13.07 -3.87
C VAL A 272 -24.23 -14.38 -4.10
N GLY A 273 -25.52 -14.37 -3.77
CA GLY A 273 -26.36 -15.55 -3.89
C GLY A 273 -26.77 -15.87 -5.32
N LEU A 274 -27.00 -14.85 -6.14
CA LEU A 274 -27.41 -14.95 -7.54
C LEU A 274 -26.72 -13.90 -8.40
N VAL A 275 -26.36 -14.27 -9.63
CA VAL A 275 -25.86 -13.35 -10.66
C VAL A 275 -26.67 -13.54 -11.93
N SER A 276 -27.16 -12.43 -12.48
CA SER A 276 -27.68 -12.34 -13.84
C SER A 276 -26.77 -11.46 -14.67
N ALA A 277 -26.46 -11.86 -15.90
CA ALA A 277 -25.73 -11.05 -16.86
C ALA A 277 -26.68 -10.67 -18.00
N PHE A 278 -26.84 -9.38 -18.27
CA PHE A 278 -27.57 -8.88 -19.43
C PHE A 278 -26.57 -8.41 -20.49
N VAL A 279 -26.57 -9.09 -21.63
CA VAL A 279 -25.60 -8.92 -22.70
C VAL A 279 -26.29 -8.90 -24.07
N PRO A 280 -25.71 -8.30 -25.11
CA PRO A 280 -26.26 -8.41 -26.46
C PRO A 280 -26.37 -9.86 -26.95
N GLU A 281 -27.42 -10.17 -27.72
CA GLU A 281 -27.66 -11.50 -28.33
C GLU A 281 -26.41 -12.03 -29.07
N THR A 282 -25.68 -11.14 -29.74
CA THR A 282 -24.47 -11.47 -30.51
C THR A 282 -23.34 -12.09 -29.70
N ILE A 283 -23.33 -11.92 -28.38
CA ILE A 283 -22.33 -12.49 -27.46
C ILE A 283 -22.94 -13.41 -26.41
N HIS A 284 -24.27 -13.59 -26.40
CA HIS A 284 -24.98 -14.38 -25.39
C HIS A 284 -24.37 -15.76 -25.18
N SER A 285 -24.25 -16.55 -26.26
CA SER A 285 -23.73 -17.92 -26.18
C SER A 285 -22.26 -17.98 -25.71
N LEU A 286 -21.46 -16.95 -26.02
CA LEU A 286 -20.06 -16.88 -25.59
C LEU A 286 -19.97 -16.67 -24.07
N VAL A 287 -20.78 -15.77 -23.53
CA VAL A 287 -20.81 -15.49 -22.08
C VAL A 287 -21.43 -16.66 -21.32
N ALA A 288 -22.55 -17.21 -21.81
CA ALA A 288 -23.23 -18.35 -21.19
C ALA A 288 -22.33 -19.60 -21.11
N LEU A 289 -21.49 -19.84 -22.11
CA LEU A 289 -20.54 -20.96 -22.10
C LEU A 289 -19.39 -20.77 -21.11
N THR A 290 -18.98 -19.52 -20.84
CA THR A 290 -17.80 -19.21 -20.03
C THR A 290 -18.10 -18.92 -18.57
N VAL A 291 -19.36 -18.58 -18.23
CA VAL A 291 -19.88 -18.37 -16.87
C VAL A 291 -21.20 -19.13 -16.67
N PRO A 292 -21.18 -20.47 -16.72
CA PRO A 292 -22.41 -21.27 -16.68
C PRO A 292 -23.20 -21.13 -15.37
N GLU A 293 -22.58 -20.63 -14.30
CA GLU A 293 -23.22 -20.38 -13.00
C GLU A 293 -24.08 -19.10 -12.99
N ALA A 294 -23.85 -18.18 -13.94
CA ALA A 294 -24.64 -16.96 -14.08
C ALA A 294 -25.83 -17.17 -15.01
N MET A 295 -26.95 -16.50 -14.72
CA MET A 295 -28.10 -16.47 -15.62
C MET A 295 -27.86 -15.42 -16.71
N VAL A 296 -27.53 -15.87 -17.92
CA VAL A 296 -27.20 -14.98 -19.05
C VAL A 296 -28.45 -14.70 -19.89
N HIS A 297 -28.76 -13.42 -20.07
CA HIS A 297 -29.95 -12.93 -20.76
C HIS A 297 -29.56 -12.03 -21.93
N SER A 298 -30.29 -12.16 -23.04
CA SER A 298 -30.17 -11.27 -24.21
C SER A 298 -31.30 -10.25 -24.34
N SER A 299 -32.34 -10.39 -23.53
CA SER A 299 -33.33 -9.37 -23.22
C SER A 299 -33.15 -8.91 -21.78
N PHE A 300 -33.57 -7.68 -21.46
CA PHE A 300 -33.49 -7.17 -20.10
C PHE A 300 -34.32 -8.08 -19.18
N PRO A 301 -33.72 -8.73 -18.16
CA PRO A 301 -34.43 -9.69 -17.35
C PRO A 301 -35.40 -9.00 -16.38
N ASP A 302 -36.52 -9.64 -16.10
CA ASP A 302 -37.34 -9.28 -14.94
C ASP A 302 -36.68 -9.85 -13.68
N GLY A 303 -36.58 -9.04 -12.63
CA GLY A 303 -35.98 -9.49 -11.38
C GLY A 303 -35.98 -8.44 -10.29
N LYS A 304 -35.80 -8.90 -9.05
CA LYS A 304 -35.52 -8.04 -7.90
C LYS A 304 -34.01 -8.07 -7.64
N TRP A 305 -33.34 -7.01 -8.06
CA TRP A 305 -31.90 -6.86 -7.89
C TRP A 305 -31.59 -6.34 -6.49
N SER A 306 -30.42 -6.68 -5.98
CA SER A 306 -29.84 -6.07 -4.77
C SER A 306 -28.84 -4.97 -5.13
N SER A 307 -28.21 -5.07 -6.30
CA SER A 307 -27.37 -4.04 -6.90
C SER A 307 -27.20 -4.32 -8.40
N VAL A 308 -26.75 -3.31 -9.14
CA VAL A 308 -26.50 -3.41 -10.58
C VAL A 308 -25.11 -2.91 -10.89
N LEU A 309 -24.33 -3.70 -11.63
CA LEU A 309 -23.10 -3.26 -12.28
C LEU A 309 -23.40 -2.95 -13.74
N VAL A 310 -22.92 -1.82 -14.25
CA VAL A 310 -23.11 -1.42 -15.65
C VAL A 310 -21.82 -0.86 -16.22
N GLY A 311 -21.54 -1.19 -17.47
CA GLY A 311 -20.47 -0.55 -18.24
C GLY A 311 -19.40 -1.46 -18.85
N PRO A 312 -18.93 -2.54 -18.19
CA PRO A 312 -17.83 -3.35 -18.71
C PRO A 312 -18.05 -3.83 -20.16
N GLY A 313 -17.35 -3.21 -21.11
CA GLY A 313 -17.39 -3.55 -22.53
C GLY A 313 -18.69 -3.22 -23.27
N MET A 314 -19.53 -2.30 -22.77
CA MET A 314 -20.80 -1.93 -23.42
C MET A 314 -20.63 -1.13 -24.72
N GLY A 315 -19.45 -0.57 -24.95
CA GLY A 315 -19.20 0.36 -26.04
C GLY A 315 -19.76 1.76 -25.77
N ARG A 316 -19.25 2.75 -26.50
CA ARG A 316 -19.45 4.18 -26.22
C ARG A 316 -20.44 4.83 -27.17
N SER A 317 -21.65 4.29 -27.24
CA SER A 317 -22.70 4.76 -28.15
C SER A 317 -23.70 5.69 -27.47
N ALA A 318 -24.45 6.47 -28.26
CA ALA A 318 -25.57 7.26 -27.75
C ALA A 318 -26.62 6.38 -27.05
N THR A 319 -26.86 5.17 -27.57
CA THR A 319 -27.74 4.18 -26.94
C THR A 319 -27.21 3.71 -25.59
N THR A 320 -25.90 3.46 -25.47
CA THR A 320 -25.28 3.13 -24.17
C THR A 320 -25.52 4.24 -23.16
N ARG A 321 -25.30 5.50 -23.57
CA ARG A 321 -25.53 6.67 -22.73
C ARG A 321 -26.97 6.74 -22.25
N GLU A 322 -27.94 6.63 -23.15
CA GLU A 322 -29.37 6.66 -22.82
C GLU A 322 -29.75 5.55 -21.83
N GLN A 323 -29.19 4.35 -22.00
CA GLN A 323 -29.39 3.24 -21.07
C GLN A 323 -28.84 3.54 -19.68
N VAL A 324 -27.62 4.09 -19.59
CA VAL A 324 -27.00 4.42 -18.30
C VAL A 324 -27.74 5.57 -17.61
N LEU A 325 -28.13 6.62 -18.34
CA LEU A 325 -28.96 7.71 -17.81
C LEU A 325 -30.30 7.20 -17.28
N HIS A 326 -30.96 6.32 -18.04
CA HIS A 326 -32.21 5.71 -17.58
C HIS A 326 -32.02 4.89 -16.30
N LEU A 327 -30.90 4.16 -16.15
CA LEU A 327 -30.59 3.43 -14.93
C LEU A 327 -30.37 4.37 -13.74
N LEU A 328 -29.65 5.47 -13.92
CA LEU A 328 -29.45 6.49 -12.88
C LEU A 328 -30.78 7.10 -12.39
N GLU A 329 -31.70 7.36 -13.32
CA GLU A 329 -33.02 7.91 -13.00
C GLU A 329 -33.96 6.90 -12.33
N SER A 330 -33.94 5.64 -12.77
CA SER A 330 -34.97 4.65 -12.41
C SER A 330 -34.54 3.61 -11.36
N SER A 331 -33.24 3.41 -11.15
CA SER A 331 -32.75 2.40 -10.22
C SER A 331 -33.09 2.77 -8.78
N LYS A 332 -33.56 1.77 -8.04
CA LYS A 332 -33.85 1.87 -6.60
C LYS A 332 -32.83 1.13 -5.74
N VAL A 333 -31.81 0.57 -6.38
CA VAL A 333 -30.74 -0.21 -5.75
C VAL A 333 -29.39 0.36 -6.14
N PRO A 334 -28.34 0.13 -5.33
CA PRO A 334 -27.02 0.66 -5.61
C PRO A 334 -26.52 0.32 -7.02
N LEU A 335 -25.94 1.32 -7.68
CA LEU A 335 -25.32 1.18 -8.99
C LEU A 335 -23.80 1.20 -8.85
N VAL A 336 -23.13 0.31 -9.58
CA VAL A 336 -21.69 0.38 -9.82
C VAL A 336 -21.52 0.73 -11.29
N LEU A 337 -21.00 1.92 -11.59
CA LEU A 337 -20.68 2.34 -12.95
C LEU A 337 -19.18 2.14 -13.17
N ASP A 338 -18.84 1.45 -14.25
CA ASP A 338 -17.45 1.17 -14.61
C ASP A 338 -17.22 1.42 -16.11
N ALA A 339 -15.98 1.64 -16.51
CA ALA A 339 -15.54 1.66 -17.90
C ALA A 339 -16.41 2.52 -18.85
N ASP A 340 -17.05 1.89 -19.84
CA ASP A 340 -17.86 2.60 -20.85
C ASP A 340 -19.06 3.31 -20.24
N ALA A 341 -19.62 2.83 -19.11
CA ALA A 341 -20.71 3.54 -18.44
C ALA A 341 -20.25 4.86 -17.84
N ILE A 342 -19.02 4.93 -17.32
CA ILE A 342 -18.40 6.18 -16.88
C ILE A 342 -18.12 7.06 -18.08
N THR A 343 -17.48 6.50 -19.11
CA THR A 343 -17.03 7.28 -20.27
C THR A 343 -18.19 7.99 -20.98
N VAL A 344 -19.34 7.34 -21.14
CA VAL A 344 -20.50 7.96 -21.82
C VAL A 344 -21.20 9.05 -20.98
N LEU A 345 -20.82 9.20 -19.71
CA LEU A 345 -21.33 10.20 -18.79
C LEU A 345 -20.37 11.38 -18.58
N ALA A 346 -19.26 11.48 -19.33
CA ALA A 346 -18.29 12.57 -19.22
C ALA A 346 -18.98 13.96 -19.16
N ASP A 347 -19.95 14.21 -20.06
CA ASP A 347 -20.70 15.47 -20.11
C ASP A 347 -22.00 15.48 -19.27
N HIS A 348 -22.17 14.51 -18.36
CA HIS A 348 -23.43 14.23 -17.65
C HIS A 348 -23.23 13.95 -16.16
N ILE A 349 -22.21 14.53 -15.53
CA ILE A 349 -21.94 14.36 -14.10
C ILE A 349 -23.13 14.76 -13.21
N ASP A 350 -23.93 15.75 -13.64
CA ASP A 350 -25.16 16.17 -12.95
C ASP A 350 -26.18 15.04 -12.82
N ALA A 351 -26.24 14.14 -13.80
CA ALA A 351 -27.13 12.97 -13.75
C ALA A 351 -26.67 11.96 -12.69
N ILE A 352 -25.35 11.83 -12.48
CA ILE A 352 -24.79 11.02 -11.41
C ILE A 352 -25.15 11.64 -10.05
N ALA A 353 -24.96 12.96 -9.90
CA ALA A 353 -25.29 13.68 -8.68
C ALA A 353 -26.80 13.66 -8.35
N ALA A 354 -27.66 13.60 -9.37
CA ALA A 354 -29.11 13.52 -9.22
C ALA A 354 -29.65 12.09 -9.01
N ALA A 355 -28.79 11.07 -9.01
CA ALA A 355 -29.21 9.68 -8.88
C ALA A 355 -29.97 9.45 -7.56
N SER A 356 -31.07 8.70 -7.63
CA SER A 356 -31.94 8.45 -6.48
C SER A 356 -31.46 7.32 -5.55
N CYS A 357 -30.35 6.68 -5.90
CA CYS A 357 -29.75 5.56 -5.19
C CYS A 357 -28.24 5.76 -5.02
N PRO A 358 -27.58 5.01 -4.12
CA PRO A 358 -26.12 5.07 -4.01
C PRO A 358 -25.45 4.68 -5.33
N VAL A 359 -24.46 5.46 -5.76
CA VAL A 359 -23.66 5.20 -6.96
C VAL A 359 -22.19 5.07 -6.58
N ILE A 360 -21.55 3.99 -7.04
CA ILE A 360 -20.12 3.76 -6.93
C ILE A 360 -19.54 3.91 -8.33
N LEU A 361 -18.54 4.78 -8.48
CA LEU A 361 -17.77 4.96 -9.70
C LEU A 361 -16.41 4.29 -9.53
N THR A 362 -15.90 3.62 -10.57
CA THR A 362 -14.56 3.01 -10.58
C THR A 362 -13.66 3.55 -11.69
N PRO A 363 -13.49 4.89 -11.82
CA PRO A 363 -12.74 5.46 -12.93
C PRO A 363 -11.25 5.19 -12.79
N HIS A 364 -10.58 4.87 -13.90
CA HIS A 364 -9.13 5.08 -13.99
C HIS A 364 -8.81 6.58 -14.19
N PRO A 365 -7.54 7.04 -14.07
CA PRO A 365 -7.21 8.47 -14.18
C PRO A 365 -7.75 9.16 -15.45
N GLY A 366 -7.65 8.51 -16.61
CA GLY A 366 -8.24 9.02 -17.86
C GLY A 366 -9.78 9.12 -17.88
N GLU A 367 -10.51 8.24 -17.20
CA GLU A 367 -11.98 8.32 -17.09
C GLU A 367 -12.39 9.41 -16.11
N PHE A 368 -11.65 9.55 -15.01
CA PHE A 368 -11.84 10.64 -14.06
C PHE A 368 -11.58 11.99 -14.72
N ALA A 369 -10.47 12.12 -15.43
CA ALA A 369 -10.12 13.31 -16.22
C ALA A 369 -11.25 13.70 -17.19
N ALA A 370 -11.82 12.71 -17.89
CA ALA A 370 -12.94 12.94 -18.80
C ALA A 370 -14.24 13.37 -18.07
N LEU A 371 -14.53 12.82 -16.89
CA LEU A 371 -15.72 13.19 -16.09
C LEU A 371 -15.67 14.65 -15.58
N PHE A 372 -14.48 15.17 -15.32
CA PHE A 372 -14.28 16.47 -14.69
C PHE A 372 -13.70 17.54 -15.64
N ASP A 373 -13.56 17.23 -16.93
CA ASP A 373 -12.91 18.09 -17.94
C ASP A 373 -11.49 18.52 -17.53
N LEU A 374 -10.73 17.56 -17.00
CA LEU A 374 -9.34 17.72 -16.59
C LEU A 374 -8.40 17.01 -17.56
N LYS A 375 -7.11 17.31 -17.49
CA LYS A 375 -6.05 16.50 -18.11
C LYS A 375 -5.68 15.34 -17.20
N VAL A 376 -5.23 14.24 -17.82
CA VAL A 376 -4.74 13.07 -17.07
C VAL A 376 -3.57 13.44 -16.16
N ASP A 377 -2.66 14.30 -16.64
CA ASP A 377 -1.52 14.75 -15.85
C ASP A 377 -1.96 15.54 -14.61
N GLU A 378 -2.98 16.40 -14.72
CA GLU A 378 -3.54 17.15 -13.59
C GLU A 378 -4.16 16.21 -12.54
N VAL A 379 -4.84 15.14 -12.97
CA VAL A 379 -5.39 14.12 -12.08
C VAL A 379 -4.29 13.30 -11.40
N GLN A 380 -3.16 13.06 -12.06
CA GLN A 380 -2.06 12.28 -11.50
C GLN A 380 -1.18 13.10 -10.56
N GLU A 381 -1.09 14.42 -10.77
CA GLU A 381 -0.40 15.36 -9.88
C GLU A 381 -1.16 15.60 -8.56
N ASP A 382 -2.49 15.44 -8.55
CA ASP A 382 -3.38 15.65 -7.39
C ASP A 382 -4.18 14.37 -7.06
N ARG A 383 -3.46 13.26 -6.83
CA ARG A 383 -4.04 11.92 -6.65
C ARG A 383 -3.94 11.39 -5.21
#